data_AF-A0AAN9F2P2-F1
#
_entry.id   AF-A0AAN9F2P2-F1
#
_cell.length_a   1.000
_cell.length_b   1.000
_cell.length_c   1.000
_cell.angle_alpha   90.00
_cell.angle_beta   90.00
_cell.angle_gamma   90.00
#
_symmetry.space_group_name_H-M   'P 1'
#
loop_
_entity.id
_entity.type
_entity.pdbx_description
1 polymer ?
#
loop_
_entity_poly.entity_id
_entity_poly.type
_entity_poly.pdbx_seq_one_letter_code
_entity_poly.pdbx_strand_id
1 'polypeptide(L)'
;MGLNLNIRRVIFYSLSKCNGDKIVPVPASQVKQIAGRAGRRGCLYPDGLTTTLHLDDLDYLIECLKQPFDDVKKVGLFPFCEQVELFAGQLPDMTFSPLLEKFGENCRLDGSYFLCRLDHIKKIVNMLERIPGLSLEDRFNFCFAPVNIRDPKAMYHLHRFAAMFGQKVPVNIAMGMPRGSAKNDAELLDLETRHQVLSMYMWLSNHFDKETFPYVKRAEVNIADLLGQSLIKANWKPESRNNGKPKSEKSEGQPELKNVKKELGYSRPQSLCKLNK
;
A
#
# COMPACT_ATOMS: atom_id res chain seq x y z
N MET A 1 4.12 7.44 4.46
CA MET A 1 5.19 8.32 4.98
C MET A 1 5.87 8.99 3.79
N GLY A 2 6.69 10.04 3.98
CA GLY A 2 7.49 10.62 2.89
C GLY A 2 7.13 12.04 2.45
N LEU A 3 5.97 12.58 2.86
CA LEU A 3 5.63 14.00 2.64
C LEU A 3 5.97 14.86 3.86
N ASN A 4 6.45 16.08 3.60
CA ASN A 4 6.69 17.13 4.60
C ASN A 4 5.48 18.07 4.60
N LEU A 5 4.63 17.95 5.63
CA LEU A 5 3.36 18.68 5.74
C LEU A 5 3.35 19.52 7.01
N ASN A 6 2.87 20.76 6.90
CA ASN A 6 2.66 21.66 8.03
C ASN A 6 1.29 21.42 8.68
N ILE A 7 1.20 20.37 9.51
CA ILE A 7 -0.05 19.95 10.14
C ILE A 7 -0.12 20.45 11.59
N ARG A 8 -1.17 21.20 11.93
CA ARG A 8 -1.46 21.61 13.32
C ARG A 8 -2.21 20.52 14.09
N ARG A 9 -3.21 19.92 13.46
CA ARG A 9 -4.11 18.94 14.08
C ARG A 9 -4.36 17.76 13.16
N VAL A 10 -4.21 16.55 13.70
CA VAL A 10 -4.66 15.31 13.06
C VAL A 10 -6.03 14.94 13.63
N ILE A 11 -7.03 14.76 12.76
CA ILE A 11 -8.36 14.28 13.13
C ILE A 11 -8.55 12.89 12.51
N PHE A 12 -8.64 11.86 13.35
CA PHE A 12 -8.93 10.51 12.89
C PHE A 12 -10.42 10.40 12.55
N TYR A 13 -10.75 10.11 11.29
CA TYR A 13 -12.14 9.86 10.88
C TYR A 13 -12.71 8.59 11.52
N SER A 14 -11.90 7.52 11.54
CA SER A 14 -12.20 6.27 12.24
C SER A 14 -10.89 5.61 12.67
N LEU A 15 -10.92 4.88 13.79
CA LEU A 15 -9.80 4.04 14.26
C LEU A 15 -9.98 2.55 13.92
N SER A 16 -10.81 2.24 12.93
CA SER A 16 -10.98 0.91 12.35
C SER A 16 -10.52 0.87 10.90
N LYS A 17 -9.89 -0.24 10.49
CA LYS A 17 -9.43 -0.46 9.11
C LYS A 17 -9.79 -1.85 8.62
N CYS A 18 -10.03 -2.00 7.32
CA CYS A 18 -10.15 -3.32 6.70
C CYS A 18 -8.74 -3.87 6.39
N ASN A 19 -8.44 -5.09 6.86
CA ASN A 19 -7.17 -5.76 6.55
C ASN A 19 -7.21 -6.59 5.25
N GLY A 20 -8.34 -6.59 4.54
CA GLY A 20 -8.60 -7.44 3.38
C GLY A 20 -9.72 -8.45 3.61
N ASP A 21 -9.89 -8.90 4.87
CA ASP A 21 -10.86 -9.92 5.24
C ASP A 21 -11.90 -9.39 6.24
N LYS A 22 -11.45 -8.63 7.24
CA LYS A 22 -12.29 -8.10 8.32
C LYS A 22 -11.89 -6.68 8.72
N ILE A 23 -12.84 -6.00 9.35
CA ILE A 23 -12.59 -4.72 10.00
C ILE A 23 -11.89 -5.01 11.33
N VAL A 24 -10.72 -4.39 11.52
CA VAL A 24 -9.87 -4.53 12.71
C VAL A 24 -9.48 -3.14 13.23
N PRO A 25 -9.24 -2.99 14.54
CA PRO A 25 -8.76 -1.73 15.08
C PRO A 25 -7.36 -1.39 14.51
N VAL A 26 -7.10 -0.10 14.32
CA VAL A 26 -5.79 0.39 13.85
C VAL A 26 -4.77 0.20 14.99
N PRO A 27 -3.63 -0.47 14.75
CA PRO A 27 -2.63 -0.70 15.79
C PRO A 27 -2.03 0.59 16.36
N ALA A 28 -1.70 0.60 17.66
CA ALA A 28 -1.15 1.75 18.37
C ALA A 28 0.09 2.35 17.68
N SER A 29 0.98 1.52 17.13
CA SER A 29 2.15 1.98 16.38
C SER A 29 1.77 2.83 15.15
N GLN A 30 0.72 2.46 14.41
CA GLN A 30 0.20 3.21 13.26
C GLN A 30 -0.50 4.49 13.71
N VAL A 31 -1.28 4.42 14.80
CA VAL A 31 -1.93 5.60 15.40
C VAL A 31 -0.89 6.65 15.77
N LYS A 32 0.15 6.26 16.52
CA LYS A 32 1.26 7.16 16.88
C LYS A 32 1.99 7.71 15.67
N GLN A 33 2.22 6.88 14.66
CA GLN A 33 2.89 7.28 13.42
C GLN A 33 2.11 8.39 12.69
N ILE A 34 0.78 8.29 12.65
CA ILE A 34 -0.10 9.27 12.01
C ILE A 34 -0.26 10.52 12.90
N ALA A 35 -0.53 10.35 14.20
CA ALA A 35 -0.68 11.44 15.16
C ALA A 35 0.58 12.32 15.24
N GLY A 36 1.76 11.70 15.23
CA GLY A 36 3.07 12.38 15.23
C GLY A 36 3.40 13.14 13.94
N ARG A 37 2.49 13.19 12.97
CA ARG A 37 2.62 14.09 11.80
C ARG A 37 2.24 15.54 12.15
N ALA A 38 1.45 15.77 13.21
CA ALA A 38 1.22 17.11 13.73
C ALA A 38 2.38 17.60 14.59
N GLY A 39 2.73 18.89 14.50
CA GLY A 39 3.74 19.49 15.36
C GLY A 39 5.17 19.03 15.10
N ARG A 40 5.53 18.68 13.85
CA ARG A 40 6.91 18.28 13.53
C ARG A 40 7.87 19.47 13.67
N ARG A 41 9.13 19.19 14.03
CA ARG A 41 10.19 20.20 14.06
C ARG A 41 10.31 20.90 12.70
N GLY A 42 10.34 22.23 12.71
CA GLY A 42 10.38 23.05 11.49
C GLY A 42 9.01 23.37 10.88
N CYS A 43 7.92 22.89 11.50
CA CYS A 43 6.58 23.33 11.13
C CYS A 43 6.23 24.69 11.76
N LEU A 44 5.25 25.36 11.15
CA LEU A 44 4.65 26.59 11.68
C LEU A 44 4.01 26.40 13.07
N TYR A 45 3.63 25.17 13.40
CA TYR A 45 2.97 24.80 14.64
C TYR A 45 3.96 24.02 15.52
N PRO A 46 4.46 24.60 16.63
CA PRO A 46 5.38 23.92 17.52
C PRO A 46 4.70 22.78 18.29
N ASP A 47 3.41 22.95 18.60
CA ASP A 47 2.59 21.95 19.29
C ASP A 47 1.63 21.24 18.32
N GLY A 48 1.69 19.91 18.32
CA GLY A 48 0.81 19.05 17.53
C GLY A 48 -0.42 18.63 18.33
N LEU A 49 -1.60 18.75 17.73
CA LEU A 49 -2.86 18.29 18.30
C LEU A 49 -3.36 17.02 17.60
N THR A 50 -4.04 16.14 18.33
CA THR A 50 -4.72 14.99 17.74
C THR A 50 -6.04 14.72 18.43
N THR A 51 -7.05 14.31 17.66
CA THR A 51 -8.39 13.96 18.14
C THR A 51 -9.06 12.99 17.16
N THR A 52 -10.21 12.46 17.53
CA THR A 52 -11.11 11.71 16.65
C THR A 52 -12.26 12.58 16.15
N LEU A 53 -12.90 12.18 15.06
CA LEU A 53 -14.15 12.78 14.58
C LEU A 53 -15.35 12.32 15.42
N HIS A 54 -15.39 11.02 15.74
CA HIS A 54 -16.42 10.41 16.58
C HIS A 54 -15.88 10.24 18.00
N LEU A 55 -16.69 10.62 19.00
CA LEU A 55 -16.29 10.57 20.41
C LEU A 55 -16.01 9.14 20.90
N ASP A 56 -16.74 8.15 20.37
CA ASP A 56 -16.59 6.74 20.74
C ASP A 56 -15.17 6.20 20.47
N ASP A 57 -14.44 6.77 19.51
CA ASP A 57 -13.07 6.38 19.19
C ASP A 57 -12.01 7.07 20.09
N LEU A 58 -12.40 8.08 20.88
CA LEU A 58 -11.45 8.95 21.59
C LEU A 58 -10.69 8.21 22.69
N ASP A 59 -11.37 7.35 23.45
CA ASP A 59 -10.73 6.59 24.53
C ASP A 59 -9.67 5.63 23.98
N TYR A 60 -10.00 4.94 22.88
CA TYR A 60 -9.05 4.06 22.18
C TYR A 60 -7.83 4.83 21.62
N LEU A 61 -8.03 6.06 21.11
CA LEU A 61 -6.92 6.93 20.71
C LEU A 61 -5.98 7.21 21.88
N ILE A 62 -6.53 7.58 23.04
CA ILE A 62 -5.76 7.91 24.24
C ILE A 62 -4.96 6.69 24.72
N GLU A 63 -5.58 5.51 24.73
CA GLU A 63 -4.91 4.25 25.08
C GLU A 63 -3.75 3.95 24.14
N CYS A 64 -3.97 4.04 22.83
CA CYS A 64 -2.94 3.82 21.81
C CYS A 64 -1.74 4.76 21.98
N LEU A 65 -1.97 6.02 22.33
CA LEU A 65 -0.89 7.00 22.51
C LEU A 65 -0.09 6.76 23.79
N LYS A 66 -0.72 6.23 24.85
CA LYS A 66 -0.07 5.93 26.14
C LYS A 66 0.73 4.63 26.14
N GLN A 67 0.33 3.65 25.33
CA GLN A 67 1.05 2.37 25.23
C GLN A 67 2.54 2.62 24.91
N PRO A 68 3.52 1.86 25.43
CA PRO A 68 4.89 1.92 24.96
C PRO A 68 5.02 1.40 23.52
N PHE A 69 6.22 1.49 22.91
CA PHE A 69 6.50 0.79 21.66
C PHE A 69 6.92 -0.65 21.97
N ASP A 70 6.42 -1.59 21.18
CA ASP A 70 6.85 -2.98 21.30
C ASP A 70 8.22 -3.17 20.63
N ASP A 71 9.09 -3.94 21.28
CA ASP A 71 10.39 -4.29 20.70
C ASP A 71 10.24 -5.27 19.54
N VAL A 72 10.99 -5.04 18.47
CA VAL A 72 11.02 -5.92 17.30
C VAL A 72 11.83 -7.17 17.65
N LYS A 73 11.15 -8.31 17.76
CA LYS A 73 11.76 -9.58 18.19
C LYS A 73 12.37 -10.41 17.06
N LYS A 74 11.92 -10.21 15.82
CA LYS A 74 12.36 -11.00 14.67
C LYS A 74 12.49 -10.17 13.40
N VAL A 75 13.37 -10.62 12.50
CA VAL A 75 13.63 -10.00 11.20
C VAL A 75 13.18 -10.91 10.06
N GLY A 76 12.51 -10.33 9.07
CA GLY A 76 12.06 -11.06 7.89
C GLY A 76 13.20 -11.29 6.91
N LEU A 77 13.37 -12.53 6.46
CA LEU A 77 14.28 -12.91 5.38
C LEU A 77 13.48 -13.27 4.12
N PHE A 78 14.10 -13.06 2.97
CA PHE A 78 13.53 -13.40 1.68
C PHE A 78 14.58 -14.16 0.85
N PRO A 79 14.21 -15.24 0.14
CA PRO A 79 15.18 -16.02 -0.62
C PRO A 79 15.71 -15.25 -1.83
N PHE A 80 16.99 -15.44 -2.14
CA PHE A 80 17.56 -14.99 -3.41
C PHE A 80 17.23 -15.96 -4.55
N CYS A 81 17.28 -15.49 -5.79
CA CYS A 81 16.93 -16.31 -6.96
C CYS A 81 17.82 -17.56 -7.03
N GLU A 82 19.12 -17.39 -6.81
CA GLU A 82 20.15 -18.43 -6.85
C GLU A 82 19.89 -19.54 -5.82
N GLN A 83 19.32 -19.18 -4.65
CA GLN A 83 18.95 -20.15 -3.62
C GLN A 83 17.75 -21.00 -4.07
N VAL A 84 16.79 -20.37 -4.73
CA VAL A 84 15.61 -21.06 -5.29
C VAL A 84 16.02 -21.95 -6.46
N GLU A 85 16.94 -21.50 -7.31
CA GLU A 85 17.50 -22.28 -8.41
C GLU A 85 18.27 -23.51 -7.94
N LEU A 86 19.15 -23.34 -6.94
CA LEU A 86 19.87 -24.46 -6.34
C LEU A 86 18.91 -25.52 -5.78
N PHE A 87 17.83 -25.06 -5.14
CA PHE A 87 16.78 -25.94 -4.61
C PHE A 87 15.99 -26.62 -5.74
N ALA A 88 15.68 -25.90 -6.82
CA ALA A 88 15.02 -26.45 -8.01
C ALA A 88 15.86 -27.55 -8.68
N GLY A 89 17.19 -27.40 -8.70
CA GLY A 89 18.09 -28.41 -9.23
C GLY A 89 18.04 -29.76 -8.50
N GLN A 90 17.61 -29.78 -7.24
CA GLN A 90 17.40 -31.01 -6.46
C GLN A 90 16.03 -31.65 -6.69
N LEU A 91 15.09 -30.91 -7.29
CA LEU A 91 13.71 -31.31 -7.52
C LEU A 91 13.35 -31.09 -8.99
N PRO A 92 13.94 -31.88 -9.91
CA PRO A 92 13.56 -31.83 -11.32
C PRO A 92 12.06 -32.13 -11.43
N ASP A 93 11.40 -31.46 -12.37
CA ASP A 93 9.95 -31.57 -12.67
C ASP A 93 8.99 -30.87 -11.71
N MET A 94 9.47 -30.15 -10.69
CA MET A 94 8.59 -29.32 -9.85
C MET A 94 8.30 -27.97 -10.50
N THR A 95 7.03 -27.58 -10.54
CA THR A 95 6.64 -26.27 -11.06
C THR A 95 6.91 -25.15 -10.05
N PHE A 96 6.94 -23.90 -10.53
CA PHE A 96 7.44 -22.76 -9.74
C PHE A 96 6.60 -22.47 -8.47
N SER A 97 5.29 -22.66 -8.52
CA SER A 97 4.40 -22.48 -7.37
C SER A 97 4.68 -23.44 -6.22
N PRO A 98 4.60 -24.78 -6.41
CA PRO A 98 4.93 -25.75 -5.36
C PRO A 98 6.41 -25.69 -4.95
N LEU A 99 7.31 -25.30 -5.86
CA LEU A 99 8.73 -25.12 -5.53
C LEU A 99 8.92 -24.07 -4.43
N LEU A 100 8.30 -22.89 -4.55
CA LEU A 100 8.41 -21.81 -3.55
C LEU A 100 7.77 -22.19 -2.20
N GLU A 101 6.64 -22.92 -2.22
CA GLU A 101 6.01 -23.41 -1.00
C GLU A 101 6.91 -24.43 -0.30
N LYS A 102 7.43 -25.41 -1.04
CA LYS A 102 8.32 -26.44 -0.51
C LYS A 102 9.65 -25.85 -0.05
N PHE A 103 10.16 -24.82 -0.72
CA PHE A 103 11.32 -24.07 -0.26
C PHE A 103 11.06 -23.47 1.13
N GLY A 104 9.90 -22.85 1.31
CA GLY A 104 9.51 -22.27 2.60
C GLY A 104 9.37 -23.29 3.72
N GLU A 105 8.82 -24.46 3.42
CA GLU A 105 8.66 -25.57 4.37
C GLU A 105 10.01 -26.20 4.80
N ASN A 106 10.97 -26.25 3.89
CA ASN A 106 12.31 -26.81 4.17
C ASN A 106 13.29 -25.77 4.70
N CYS A 107 12.92 -24.49 4.72
CA CYS A 107 13.77 -23.41 5.19
C CYS A 107 13.97 -23.52 6.72
N ARG A 108 15.23 -23.68 7.15
CA ARG A 108 15.61 -23.67 8.56
C ARG A 108 16.22 -22.31 8.89
N LEU A 109 15.59 -21.59 9.80
CA LEU A 109 16.00 -20.25 10.23
C LEU A 109 16.23 -20.24 11.73
N ASP A 110 17.20 -19.44 12.18
CA ASP A 110 17.41 -19.19 13.60
C ASP A 110 16.20 -18.46 14.20
N GLY A 111 16.00 -18.59 15.52
CA GLY A 111 14.81 -18.07 16.22
C GLY A 111 14.57 -16.57 16.06
N SER A 112 15.61 -15.79 15.75
CA SER A 112 15.58 -14.35 15.50
C SER A 112 15.08 -13.97 14.09
N TYR A 113 14.86 -14.93 13.21
CA TYR A 113 14.42 -14.70 11.83
C TYR A 113 13.09 -15.39 11.53
N PHE A 114 12.43 -14.93 10.49
CA PHE A 114 11.29 -15.62 9.88
C PHE A 114 11.33 -15.43 8.38
N LEU A 115 10.77 -16.39 7.64
CA LEU A 115 10.63 -16.26 6.19
C LEU A 115 9.44 -15.35 5.87
N CYS A 116 9.66 -14.33 5.06
CA CYS A 116 8.62 -13.43 4.60
C CYS A 116 7.52 -14.19 3.85
N ARG A 117 6.25 -13.86 4.11
CA ARG A 117 5.10 -14.51 3.48
C ARG A 117 5.04 -14.23 1.98
N LEU A 118 4.80 -15.28 1.20
CA LEU A 118 4.70 -15.22 -0.26
C LEU A 118 3.24 -15.11 -0.76
N ASP A 119 2.26 -14.94 0.14
CA ASP A 119 0.83 -14.95 -0.19
C ASP A 119 0.45 -13.94 -1.29
N HIS A 120 1.10 -12.78 -1.29
CA HIS A 120 0.85 -11.74 -2.29
C HIS A 120 1.34 -12.14 -3.69
N ILE A 121 2.42 -12.92 -3.79
CA ILE A 121 2.96 -13.33 -5.10
C ILE A 121 2.32 -14.62 -5.62
N LYS A 122 1.66 -15.43 -4.79
CA LYS A 122 1.04 -16.72 -5.21
C LYS A 122 0.13 -16.58 -6.43
N LYS A 123 -0.69 -15.52 -6.49
CA LYS A 123 -1.56 -15.24 -7.64
C LYS A 123 -0.76 -14.95 -8.92
N ILE A 124 0.35 -14.23 -8.80
CA ILE A 124 1.25 -13.90 -9.91
C ILE A 124 1.99 -15.18 -10.35
N VAL A 125 2.53 -15.94 -9.41
CA VAL A 125 3.23 -17.20 -9.65
C VAL A 125 2.35 -18.17 -10.45
N ASN A 126 1.13 -18.43 -10.00
CA ASN A 126 0.18 -19.33 -10.70
C ASN A 126 -0.19 -18.83 -12.11
N MET A 127 -0.19 -17.52 -12.31
CA MET A 127 -0.45 -16.91 -13.61
C MET A 127 0.75 -17.07 -14.55
N LEU A 128 1.97 -16.80 -14.07
CA LEU A 128 3.22 -16.92 -14.83
C LEU A 128 3.57 -18.36 -15.18
N GLU A 129 3.17 -19.33 -14.35
CA GLU A 129 3.40 -20.75 -14.58
C GLU A 129 2.79 -21.25 -15.90
N ARG A 130 1.68 -20.64 -16.33
CA ARG A 130 0.99 -20.99 -17.58
C ARG A 130 1.65 -20.43 -18.84
N ILE A 131 2.68 -19.59 -18.68
CA ILE A 131 3.35 -18.91 -19.78
C ILE A 131 4.59 -19.73 -20.20
N PRO A 132 4.63 -20.24 -21.44
CA PRO A 132 5.80 -20.96 -21.94
C PRO A 132 6.95 -19.99 -22.24
N GLY A 133 8.19 -20.50 -22.20
CA GLY A 133 9.38 -19.75 -22.58
C GLY A 133 10.01 -18.88 -21.49
N LEU A 134 9.41 -18.82 -20.29
CA LEU A 134 10.01 -18.16 -19.13
C LEU A 134 10.94 -19.10 -18.36
N SER A 135 12.16 -18.65 -18.08
CA SER A 135 13.06 -19.32 -17.14
C SER A 135 12.59 -19.17 -15.68
N LEU A 136 13.24 -19.88 -14.75
CA LEU A 136 12.97 -19.70 -13.32
C LEU A 136 13.32 -18.28 -12.88
N GLU A 137 14.46 -17.76 -13.31
CA GLU A 137 14.90 -16.39 -13.07
C GLU A 137 13.89 -15.36 -13.60
N ASP A 138 13.40 -15.54 -14.84
CA ASP A 138 12.39 -14.65 -15.41
C ASP A 138 11.12 -14.64 -14.54
N ARG A 139 10.61 -15.84 -14.19
CA ARG A 139 9.41 -15.97 -13.34
C ARG A 139 9.64 -15.30 -11.99
N PHE A 140 10.81 -15.45 -11.40
CA PHE A 140 11.19 -14.83 -10.15
C PHE A 140 11.15 -13.30 -10.28
N ASN A 141 11.83 -12.73 -11.28
CA ASN A 141 11.86 -11.29 -11.53
C ASN A 141 10.46 -10.71 -11.80
N PHE A 142 9.63 -11.38 -12.61
CA PHE A 142 8.26 -10.94 -12.89
C PHE A 142 7.36 -10.96 -11.63
N CYS A 143 7.65 -11.79 -10.62
CA CYS A 143 6.88 -11.82 -9.37
C CYS A 143 7.05 -10.55 -8.52
N PHE A 144 8.17 -9.84 -8.67
CA PHE A 144 8.44 -8.60 -7.93
C PHE A 144 8.02 -7.34 -8.68
N ALA A 145 7.49 -7.48 -9.89
CA ALA A 145 6.96 -6.36 -10.64
C ALA A 145 5.87 -5.63 -9.82
N PRO A 146 5.92 -4.29 -9.71
CA PRO A 146 5.03 -3.52 -8.85
C PRO A 146 3.60 -3.45 -9.42
N VAL A 147 2.80 -4.49 -9.15
CA VAL A 147 1.43 -4.65 -9.65
C VAL A 147 0.41 -4.68 -8.51
N ASN A 148 -0.77 -4.10 -8.74
CA ASN A 148 -1.91 -4.23 -7.85
C ASN A 148 -2.68 -5.49 -8.23
N ILE A 149 -2.47 -6.55 -7.47
CA ILE A 149 -3.07 -7.89 -7.72
C ILE A 149 -4.61 -7.86 -7.63
N ARG A 150 -5.19 -6.83 -7.00
CA ARG A 150 -6.64 -6.65 -6.92
C ARG A 150 -7.24 -6.03 -8.17
N ASP A 151 -6.44 -5.43 -9.04
CA ASP A 151 -6.87 -4.80 -10.28
C ASP A 151 -6.72 -5.77 -11.47
N PRO A 152 -7.83 -6.27 -12.06
CA PRO A 152 -7.79 -7.19 -13.19
C PRO A 152 -7.09 -6.61 -14.43
N LYS A 153 -7.18 -5.28 -14.66
CA LYS A 153 -6.53 -4.64 -15.82
C LYS A 153 -5.02 -4.64 -15.64
N ALA A 154 -4.54 -4.30 -14.44
CA ALA A 154 -3.12 -4.34 -14.12
C ALA A 154 -2.55 -5.76 -14.26
N MET A 155 -3.26 -6.77 -13.74
CA MET A 155 -2.89 -8.19 -13.88
C MET A 155 -2.91 -8.66 -15.34
N TYR A 156 -3.88 -8.24 -16.14
CA TYR A 156 -3.92 -8.52 -17.58
C TYR A 156 -2.67 -8.01 -18.30
N HIS A 157 -2.25 -6.77 -18.00
CA HIS A 157 -1.05 -6.20 -18.60
C HIS A 157 0.23 -6.90 -18.15
N LEU A 158 0.33 -7.32 -16.88
CA LEU A 158 1.46 -8.13 -16.40
C LEU A 158 1.54 -9.47 -17.14
N HIS A 159 0.42 -10.19 -17.24
CA HIS A 159 0.35 -11.44 -18.00
C HIS A 159 0.78 -11.23 -19.45
N ARG A 160 0.29 -10.17 -20.09
CA ARG A 160 0.63 -9.85 -21.48
C ARG A 160 2.11 -9.53 -21.66
N PHE A 161 2.71 -8.76 -20.76
CA PHE A 161 4.14 -8.46 -20.81
C PHE A 161 4.97 -9.73 -20.67
N ALA A 162 4.64 -10.59 -19.70
CA ALA A 162 5.30 -11.87 -19.51
C ALA A 162 5.12 -12.82 -20.71
N ALA A 163 3.93 -12.87 -21.32
CA ALA A 163 3.67 -13.69 -22.50
C ALA A 163 4.46 -13.24 -23.73
N MET A 164 4.56 -11.93 -23.98
CA MET A 164 5.37 -11.38 -25.07
C MET A 164 6.86 -11.65 -24.83
N PHE A 165 7.31 -11.48 -23.59
CA PHE A 165 8.68 -11.79 -23.17
C PHE A 165 9.02 -13.26 -23.42
N GLY A 166 8.16 -14.20 -23.00
CA GLY A 166 8.38 -15.65 -23.21
C GLY A 166 8.39 -16.06 -24.68
N GLN A 167 7.69 -15.32 -25.54
CA GLN A 167 7.73 -15.50 -27.00
C GLN A 167 8.95 -14.84 -27.68
N LYS A 168 9.81 -14.16 -26.90
CA LYS A 168 10.96 -13.37 -27.41
C LYS A 168 10.55 -12.27 -28.39
N VAL A 169 9.34 -11.72 -28.21
CA VAL A 169 8.83 -10.59 -29.00
C VAL A 169 9.03 -9.31 -28.18
N PRO A 170 9.46 -8.19 -28.80
CA PRO A 170 9.59 -6.92 -28.10
C PRO A 170 8.29 -6.52 -27.39
N VAL A 171 8.35 -6.34 -26.08
CA VAL A 171 7.19 -6.11 -25.21
C VAL A 171 6.62 -4.73 -25.46
N ASN A 172 5.37 -4.68 -25.92
CA ASN A 172 4.70 -3.43 -26.29
C ASN A 172 3.73 -2.93 -25.22
N ILE A 173 3.59 -1.60 -25.13
CA ILE A 173 2.59 -0.94 -24.30
C ILE A 173 1.31 -0.79 -25.14
N ALA A 174 0.52 -1.85 -25.19
CA ALA A 174 -0.75 -1.86 -25.91
C ALA A 174 -1.90 -1.41 -25.03
N MET A 175 -1.83 -0.14 -24.65
CA MET A 175 -2.85 0.57 -23.91
C MET A 175 -3.13 1.88 -24.65
N GLY A 176 -4.39 2.30 -24.71
CA GLY A 176 -4.72 3.62 -25.21
C GLY A 176 -4.02 4.68 -24.35
N MET A 177 -3.41 5.69 -24.94
CA MET A 177 -2.87 6.79 -24.15
C MET A 177 -3.99 7.76 -23.79
N PRO A 178 -4.11 8.16 -22.50
CA PRO A 178 -5.13 9.13 -22.12
C PRO A 178 -4.84 10.49 -22.77
N ARG A 179 -5.90 11.17 -23.22
CA ARG A 179 -5.81 12.48 -23.92
C ARG A 179 -6.22 13.67 -23.04
N GLY A 180 -6.69 13.42 -21.82
CA GLY A 180 -7.16 14.47 -20.93
C GLY A 180 -7.39 13.98 -19.50
N SER A 181 -7.67 14.92 -18.60
CA SER A 181 -8.02 14.65 -17.21
C SER A 181 -9.34 13.88 -17.11
N ALA A 182 -9.43 12.97 -16.16
CA ALA A 182 -10.67 12.29 -15.75
C ALA A 182 -11.80 13.29 -15.44
N LYS A 183 -13.04 12.85 -15.69
CA LYS A 183 -14.29 13.59 -15.45
C LYS A 183 -15.18 12.96 -14.38
N ASN A 184 -14.84 11.77 -13.91
CA ASN A 184 -15.56 11.00 -12.90
C ASN A 184 -14.59 10.01 -12.22
N ASP A 185 -15.05 9.34 -11.16
CA ASP A 185 -14.20 8.42 -10.37
C ASP A 185 -13.75 7.20 -11.17
N ALA A 186 -14.58 6.70 -12.10
CA ALA A 186 -14.23 5.55 -12.93
C ALA A 186 -13.08 5.87 -13.89
N GLU A 187 -13.10 7.07 -14.50
CA GLU A 187 -12.00 7.57 -15.32
C GLU A 187 -10.75 7.86 -14.49
N LEU A 188 -10.89 8.35 -13.25
CA LEU A 188 -9.76 8.58 -12.36
C LEU A 188 -9.09 7.25 -12.00
N LEU A 189 -9.87 6.24 -11.62
CA LEU A 189 -9.38 4.90 -11.34
C LEU A 189 -8.71 4.28 -12.57
N ASP A 190 -9.29 4.46 -13.77
CA ASP A 190 -8.66 4.01 -15.00
C ASP A 190 -7.30 4.70 -15.21
N LEU A 191 -7.20 6.02 -15.03
CA LEU A 191 -5.92 6.73 -15.12
C LEU A 191 -4.89 6.24 -14.10
N GLU A 192 -5.30 5.93 -12.87
CA GLU A 192 -4.43 5.34 -11.84
C GLU A 192 -3.89 3.96 -12.27
N THR A 193 -4.77 3.09 -12.76
CA THR A 193 -4.39 1.79 -13.32
C THR A 193 -3.39 1.97 -14.46
N ARG A 194 -3.65 2.88 -15.39
CA ARG A 194 -2.76 3.16 -16.53
C ARG A 194 -1.38 3.62 -16.07
N HIS A 195 -1.33 4.55 -15.10
CA HIS A 195 -0.09 5.00 -14.49
C HIS A 195 0.68 3.83 -13.85
N GLN A 196 -0.01 2.94 -13.14
CA GLN A 196 0.60 1.77 -12.54
C GLN A 196 1.17 0.80 -13.59
N VAL A 197 0.45 0.56 -14.69
CA VAL A 197 0.94 -0.28 -15.80
C VAL A 197 2.21 0.29 -16.43
N LEU A 198 2.29 1.62 -16.61
CA LEU A 198 3.51 2.28 -17.10
C LEU A 198 4.66 2.14 -16.09
N SER A 199 4.39 2.32 -14.80
CA SER A 199 5.38 2.14 -13.73
C SER A 199 5.93 0.71 -13.71
N MET A 200 5.05 -0.28 -13.88
CA MET A 200 5.42 -1.69 -14.01
C MET A 200 6.28 -1.95 -15.26
N TYR A 201 5.92 -1.38 -16.41
CA TYR A 201 6.73 -1.49 -17.63
C TYR A 201 8.13 -0.91 -17.43
N MET A 202 8.24 0.28 -16.84
CA MET A 202 9.53 0.92 -16.53
C MET A 202 10.37 0.09 -15.55
N TRP A 203 9.73 -0.51 -14.54
CA TRP A 203 10.41 -1.39 -13.60
C TRP A 203 10.99 -2.62 -14.30
N LEU A 204 10.20 -3.28 -15.16
CA LEU A 204 10.64 -4.44 -15.94
C LEU A 204 11.75 -4.06 -16.94
N SER A 205 11.67 -2.90 -17.58
CA SER A 205 12.72 -2.44 -18.51
C SER A 205 14.06 -2.13 -17.83
N ASN A 206 14.07 -1.93 -16.51
CA ASN A 206 15.30 -1.78 -15.74
C ASN A 206 15.90 -3.14 -15.32
N HIS A 207 15.09 -4.20 -15.32
CA HIS A 207 15.51 -5.56 -14.92
C HIS A 207 15.90 -6.42 -16.12
N PHE A 208 15.30 -6.16 -17.29
CA PHE A 208 15.53 -6.89 -18.53
C PHE A 208 16.20 -6.01 -19.59
N ASP A 209 16.72 -6.65 -20.63
CA ASP A 209 17.42 -5.97 -21.71
C ASP A 209 16.54 -4.94 -22.46
N LYS A 210 17.20 -3.88 -22.92
CA LYS A 210 16.56 -2.78 -23.67
C LYS A 210 15.93 -3.22 -24.98
N GLU A 211 16.44 -4.30 -25.58
CA GLU A 211 15.86 -4.88 -26.80
C GLU A 211 14.49 -5.51 -26.54
N THR A 212 14.31 -6.11 -25.35
CA THR A 212 13.05 -6.73 -24.96
C THR A 212 12.01 -5.70 -24.53
N PHE A 213 12.43 -4.61 -23.88
CA PHE A 213 11.56 -3.51 -23.48
C PHE A 213 11.94 -2.18 -24.16
N PRO A 214 11.74 -2.04 -25.48
CA PRO A 214 12.27 -0.89 -26.24
C PRO A 214 11.46 0.41 -26.07
N TYR A 215 10.25 0.34 -25.51
CA TYR A 215 9.31 1.48 -25.50
C TYR A 215 9.33 2.29 -24.19
N VAL A 216 10.46 2.32 -23.47
CA VAL A 216 10.60 3.06 -22.19
C VAL A 216 10.24 4.53 -22.34
N LYS A 217 10.70 5.19 -23.41
CA LYS A 217 10.35 6.60 -23.70
C LYS A 217 8.85 6.85 -23.86
N ARG A 218 8.10 5.83 -24.29
CA ARG A 218 6.62 5.91 -24.38
C ARG A 218 5.97 5.69 -23.01
N ALA A 219 6.64 4.97 -22.10
CA ALA A 219 6.18 4.79 -20.72
C ALA A 219 6.44 6.04 -19.84
N GLU A 220 7.39 6.89 -20.22
CA GLU A 220 7.67 8.17 -19.55
C GLU A 220 6.59 9.24 -19.76
N VAL A 221 5.52 8.93 -20.51
CA VAL A 221 4.39 9.84 -20.68
C VAL A 221 3.82 10.20 -19.31
N ASN A 222 3.71 11.50 -19.05
CA ASN A 222 3.36 12.03 -17.75
C ASN A 222 1.86 11.91 -17.45
N ILE A 223 1.39 10.68 -17.22
CA ILE A 223 0.05 10.42 -16.70
C ILE A 223 -0.11 11.05 -15.29
N ALA A 224 0.98 11.25 -14.55
CA ALA A 224 0.92 11.88 -13.23
C ALA A 224 0.43 13.33 -13.30
N ASP A 225 0.78 14.10 -14.34
CA ASP A 225 0.23 15.44 -14.56
C ASP A 225 -1.28 15.41 -14.80
N LEU A 226 -1.77 14.45 -15.59
CA LEU A 226 -3.20 14.28 -15.83
C LEU A 226 -3.94 13.89 -14.55
N LEU A 227 -3.37 12.99 -13.74
CA LEU A 227 -3.89 12.64 -12.42
C LEU A 227 -3.94 13.86 -11.50
N GLY A 228 -2.88 14.67 -11.48
CA GLY A 228 -2.84 15.92 -10.70
C GLY A 228 -3.96 16.88 -11.10
N GLN A 229 -4.14 17.10 -12.41
CA GLN A 229 -5.24 17.93 -12.93
C GLN A 229 -6.62 17.36 -12.60
N SER A 230 -6.77 16.04 -12.64
CA SER A 230 -8.01 15.36 -12.25
C SER A 230 -8.33 15.56 -10.78
N LEU A 231 -7.36 15.40 -9.88
CA LEU A 231 -7.55 15.57 -8.45
C LEU A 231 -7.87 17.02 -8.06
N ILE A 232 -7.33 18.02 -8.77
CA ILE A 232 -7.69 19.43 -8.57
C ILE A 232 -9.16 19.69 -8.92
N LYS A 233 -9.68 19.01 -9.95
CA LYS A 233 -11.08 19.14 -10.42
C LYS A 233 -12.04 18.17 -9.73
N ALA A 234 -11.56 17.33 -8.82
CA ALA A 234 -12.32 16.26 -8.18
C ALA A 234 -13.36 16.83 -7.20
N ASN A 235 -14.43 17.39 -7.76
CA ASN A 235 -15.67 17.74 -7.05
C ASN A 235 -16.75 16.65 -7.25
N TRP A 236 -16.35 15.49 -7.76
CA TRP A 236 -17.25 14.38 -8.01
C TRP A 236 -17.62 13.74 -6.68
N LYS A 237 -18.92 13.54 -6.47
CA LYS A 237 -19.35 12.74 -5.32
C LYS A 237 -18.85 11.32 -5.58
N PRO A 238 -18.11 10.70 -4.66
CA PRO A 238 -17.80 9.29 -4.77
C PRO A 238 -19.12 8.54 -4.95
N GLU A 239 -19.36 7.94 -6.11
CA GLU A 239 -20.50 7.03 -6.25
C GLU A 239 -20.34 6.00 -5.16
N SER A 240 -21.33 5.90 -4.26
CA SER A 240 -21.20 5.08 -3.08
C SER A 240 -20.81 3.69 -3.52
N ARG A 241 -19.60 3.24 -3.14
CA ARG A 241 -19.26 1.83 -3.20
C ARG A 241 -20.40 1.11 -2.48
N ASN A 242 -21.16 0.30 -3.23
CA ASN A 242 -22.31 -0.45 -2.71
C ASN A 242 -21.83 -1.34 -1.55
N ASN A 243 -21.79 -0.78 -0.35
CA ASN A 243 -21.73 -1.52 0.89
C ASN A 243 -23.16 -2.00 1.13
N GLY A 244 -23.39 -3.29 0.90
CA GLY A 244 -24.61 -3.95 1.36
C GLY A 244 -24.79 -3.68 2.85
N LYS A 245 -25.77 -2.86 3.21
CA LYS A 245 -26.16 -2.61 4.60
C LYS A 245 -26.89 -3.84 5.14
N PRO A 246 -26.54 -4.36 6.33
CA PRO A 246 -27.53 -5.02 7.18
C PRO A 246 -28.44 -3.95 7.79
N LYS A 247 -29.75 -4.24 7.82
CA LYS A 247 -30.78 -3.42 8.47
C LYS A 247 -30.64 -3.48 10.00
N SER A 248 -30.79 -2.34 10.67
CA SER A 248 -31.37 -2.27 12.02
C SER A 248 -32.17 -0.97 12.18
N GLU A 249 -33.33 -1.12 12.83
CA GLU A 249 -34.44 -0.18 12.91
C GLU A 249 -34.25 0.93 13.98
N LYS A 250 -35.17 1.89 13.93
CA LYS A 250 -35.24 3.21 14.58
C LYS A 250 -35.47 3.17 16.11
N SER A 251 -35.06 4.23 16.81
CA SER A 251 -35.91 5.23 17.53
C SER A 251 -35.06 5.95 18.60
N GLU A 252 -34.80 7.25 18.45
CA GLU A 252 -35.50 8.44 19.02
C GLU A 252 -34.90 8.93 20.36
N GLY A 253 -34.70 10.25 20.46
CA GLY A 253 -34.41 10.96 21.72
C GLY A 253 -33.26 11.98 21.64
N GLN A 254 -33.49 13.15 21.02
CA GLN A 254 -32.64 14.33 21.23
C GLN A 254 -32.94 14.97 22.60
N PRO A 255 -31.94 15.55 23.25
CA PRO A 255 -32.14 16.90 23.78
C PRO A 255 -31.01 17.86 23.39
N GLU A 256 -31.43 19.10 23.16
CA GLU A 256 -30.63 20.28 22.82
C GLU A 256 -29.56 20.59 23.87
N LEU A 257 -28.32 20.86 23.42
CA LEU A 257 -27.25 21.39 24.27
C LEU A 257 -26.98 22.85 23.95
N LYS A 258 -27.31 23.70 24.93
CA LYS A 258 -27.08 25.14 24.98
C LYS A 258 -25.60 25.48 24.85
N ASN A 259 -25.32 26.50 24.04
CA ASN A 259 -24.03 27.16 23.90
C ASN A 259 -23.53 27.72 25.25
N VAL A 260 -22.41 27.18 25.75
CA VAL A 260 -21.58 27.85 26.77
C VAL A 260 -20.18 27.98 26.22
N LYS A 261 -19.83 29.19 25.77
CA LYS A 261 -18.44 29.59 25.53
C LYS A 261 -17.74 29.70 26.88
N LYS A 262 -16.72 28.87 27.11
CA LYS A 262 -15.74 29.09 28.17
C LYS A 262 -14.35 28.92 27.58
N GLU A 263 -13.68 30.04 27.35
CA GLU A 263 -12.25 30.10 27.08
C GLU A 263 -11.53 29.67 28.36
N LEU A 264 -10.98 28.46 28.35
CA LEU A 264 -10.03 28.02 29.36
C LEU A 264 -8.67 27.92 28.67
N GLY A 265 -7.86 28.95 28.90
CA GLY A 265 -6.45 28.97 28.53
C GLY A 265 -5.73 27.81 29.20
N TYR A 266 -5.26 26.86 28.39
CA TYR A 266 -4.44 25.77 28.88
C TYR A 266 -3.01 26.28 29.11
N SER A 267 -2.58 26.33 30.36
CA SER A 267 -1.18 26.58 30.75
C SER A 267 -0.50 25.28 31.18
N ARG A 268 0.71 25.07 30.65
CA ARG A 268 1.52 23.86 30.79
C ARG A 268 1.91 23.58 32.25
N PRO A 269 1.84 22.35 32.77
CA PRO A 269 2.61 21.94 33.93
C PRO A 269 4.10 21.89 33.54
N GLN A 270 4.92 22.74 34.15
CA GLN A 270 6.37 22.71 33.96
C GLN A 270 6.92 21.37 34.49
N SER A 271 7.63 20.66 33.61
CA SER A 271 8.27 19.38 33.91
C SER A 271 9.25 19.51 35.09
N LEU A 272 9.05 18.67 36.12
CA LEU A 272 9.96 18.46 37.24
C LEU A 272 11.24 17.75 36.77
N CYS A 273 12.16 18.50 36.18
CA CYS A 273 13.56 18.09 36.03
C CYS A 273 14.44 19.32 36.25
N LYS A 274 14.62 19.70 37.52
CA LYS A 274 15.78 20.51 37.93
C LYS A 274 17.00 19.60 37.84
N LEU A 275 17.83 19.80 36.83
CA LEU A 275 19.20 19.29 36.82
C LEU A 275 19.98 20.07 37.88
N ASN A 276 20.33 19.39 38.97
CA ASN A 276 21.30 19.89 39.94
C ASN A 276 22.66 20.06 39.24
N LYS A 277 23.24 21.25 39.38
CA LYS A 277 24.68 21.48 39.44
C LYS A 277 24.96 22.36 40.64
#